data_AF-A0A9R1CNI1-F1
#
_entry.id   AF-A0A9R1CNI1-F1
#
_cell.length_a   1.000
_cell.length_b   1.000
_cell.length_c   1.000
_cell.angle_alpha   90.00
_cell.angle_beta   90.00
_cell.angle_gamma   90.00
#
_symmetry.space_group_name_H-M   'P 1'
#
loop_
_entity.id
_entity.type
_entity.pdbx_description
1 polymer ?
#
loop_
_entity_poly.entity_id
_entity_poly.type
_entity_poly.pdbx_seq_one_letter_code
_entity_poly.pdbx_strand_id
1 'polypeptide(L)'
;MAPSKSPEFSDPAESSGQALERYIVEQLSSLSLSAPQDDIEMMARFVEEEGLERDEKTEGVKGMLEGVIEGGVLPEEGLDEVLNQIIDEQARLHQLDLDRAAAEEEAARSPSPESSKVDDILATLTPEELAAARRQALLRQYAYVDSPDDAPANSPFGGEGRPEGAPPKGGKAAENEEKRKAEERRRLIEEALRKDSRKKKHRKNDELDLLAPNLNKEKATYVMAMQREAQKKASQEKKDRDRAALEKQRADQAKAKADKQKRAAKQERRA
;
A
#
# COMPACT_ATOMS: atom_id res chain seq x y z
N MET A 1 -44.59 -1.05 32.46
CA MET A 1 -43.66 -2.08 31.97
C MET A 1 -43.36 -1.75 30.52
N ALA A 2 -42.22 -1.12 30.26
CA ALA A 2 -41.75 -0.85 28.90
C ALA A 2 -40.84 -2.01 28.48
N PRO A 3 -41.00 -2.58 27.27
CA PRO A 3 -40.07 -3.58 26.79
C PRO A 3 -38.73 -2.93 26.48
N SER A 4 -37.70 -3.36 27.20
CA SER A 4 -36.30 -3.04 26.93
C SER A 4 -35.94 -3.59 25.54
N LYS A 5 -35.82 -2.69 24.57
CA LYS A 5 -35.26 -2.98 23.26
C LYS A 5 -33.76 -3.26 23.48
N SER A 6 -33.38 -4.53 23.35
CA SER A 6 -31.98 -4.98 23.40
C SER A 6 -31.14 -4.18 22.40
N PRO A 7 -29.86 -3.88 22.71
CA PRO A 7 -29.01 -3.17 21.77
C PRO A 7 -28.87 -3.99 20.51
N GLU A 8 -29.16 -3.35 19.38
CA GLU A 8 -28.90 -3.85 18.04
C GLU A 8 -27.45 -4.34 18.00
N PHE A 9 -27.28 -5.62 17.69
CA PHE A 9 -25.98 -6.15 17.29
C PHE A 9 -25.51 -5.23 16.17
N SER A 10 -24.45 -4.46 16.44
CA SER A 10 -23.78 -3.69 15.43
C SER A 10 -23.24 -4.69 14.41
N ASP A 11 -23.93 -4.81 13.28
CA ASP A 11 -23.39 -5.49 12.11
C ASP A 11 -21.99 -4.90 11.85
N PRO A 12 -20.98 -5.75 11.59
CA PRO A 12 -19.64 -5.26 11.26
C PRO A 12 -19.80 -4.27 10.11
N ALA A 13 -19.29 -3.04 10.28
CA ALA A 13 -19.47 -1.93 9.35
C ALA A 13 -19.42 -2.43 7.90
N GLU A 14 -20.58 -2.49 7.26
CA GLU A 14 -20.71 -3.07 5.93
C GLU A 14 -19.82 -2.28 4.98
N SER A 15 -19.00 -2.97 4.19
CA SER A 15 -18.19 -2.31 3.18
C SER A 15 -19.11 -1.74 2.09
N SER A 16 -18.72 -0.63 1.46
CA SER A 16 -19.46 -0.02 0.36
C SER A 16 -19.80 -1.02 -0.75
N GLY A 17 -18.87 -1.92 -1.11
CA GLY A 17 -19.16 -2.99 -2.07
C GLY A 17 -20.24 -3.98 -1.61
N GLN A 18 -20.28 -4.35 -0.33
CA GLN A 18 -21.33 -5.24 0.20
C GLN A 18 -22.69 -4.54 0.25
N ALA A 19 -22.70 -3.23 0.52
CA ALA A 19 -23.92 -2.42 0.45
C ALA A 19 -24.43 -2.33 -1.00
N LEU A 20 -23.53 -2.14 -1.96
CA LEU A 20 -23.87 -2.10 -3.39
C LEU A 20 -24.41 -3.44 -3.89
N GLU A 21 -23.80 -4.57 -3.50
CA GLU A 21 -24.30 -5.92 -3.84
C GLU A 21 -25.75 -6.12 -3.38
N ARG A 22 -26.07 -5.76 -2.13
CA ARG A 22 -27.43 -5.85 -1.60
C ARG A 22 -28.41 -4.95 -2.35
N TYR A 23 -27.97 -3.74 -2.69
CA TYR A 23 -28.77 -2.82 -3.46
C TYR A 23 -29.06 -3.36 -4.87
N ILE A 24 -28.07 -3.95 -5.54
CA ILE A 24 -28.25 -4.62 -6.84
C ILE A 24 -29.27 -5.76 -6.73
N VAL A 25 -29.20 -6.58 -5.68
CA VAL A 25 -30.19 -7.66 -5.44
C VAL A 25 -31.60 -7.09 -5.29
N GLU A 26 -31.76 -6.04 -4.49
CA GLU A 26 -33.07 -5.39 -4.28
C GLU A 26 -33.62 -4.84 -5.59
N GLN A 27 -32.77 -4.16 -6.36
CA GLN A 27 -33.12 -3.56 -7.65
C GLN A 27 -33.49 -4.61 -8.71
N LEU A 28 -32.72 -5.69 -8.84
CA LEU A 28 -33.07 -6.79 -9.74
C LEU A 28 -34.35 -7.49 -9.30
N SER A 29 -34.57 -7.66 -8.00
CA SER A 29 -35.80 -8.26 -7.47
C SER A 29 -37.05 -7.41 -7.77
N SER A 30 -36.91 -6.08 -7.84
CA SER A 30 -37.99 -5.17 -8.24
C SER A 30 -38.45 -5.40 -9.68
N LEU A 31 -37.54 -5.85 -10.55
CA LEU A 31 -37.79 -6.25 -11.93
C LEU A 31 -38.15 -7.74 -12.08
N SER A 32 -38.35 -8.44 -10.97
CA SER A 32 -38.55 -9.90 -10.92
C SER A 32 -37.40 -10.71 -11.55
N LEU A 33 -36.19 -10.13 -11.55
CA LEU A 33 -34.97 -10.77 -12.02
C LEU A 33 -34.20 -11.35 -10.84
N SER A 34 -33.55 -12.49 -11.08
CA SER A 34 -32.68 -13.13 -10.11
C SER A 34 -31.37 -13.50 -10.80
N ALA A 35 -30.26 -13.05 -10.22
CA ALA A 35 -28.90 -13.40 -10.66
C ALA A 35 -28.19 -14.18 -9.56
N PRO A 36 -27.25 -15.10 -9.89
CA PRO A 36 -26.35 -15.71 -8.92
C PRO A 36 -25.52 -14.66 -8.17
N GLN A 37 -25.17 -14.95 -6.92
CA GLN A 37 -24.40 -14.03 -6.07
C GLN A 37 -23.04 -13.67 -6.68
N ASP A 38 -22.36 -14.62 -7.33
CA ASP A 38 -21.05 -14.39 -7.96
C ASP A 38 -21.15 -13.36 -9.10
N ASP A 39 -22.27 -13.37 -9.84
CA ASP A 39 -22.52 -12.40 -10.92
C ASP A 39 -22.88 -11.02 -10.35
N ILE A 40 -23.61 -10.97 -9.23
CA ILE A 40 -23.90 -9.73 -8.51
C ILE A 40 -22.62 -9.08 -7.98
N GLU A 41 -21.71 -9.85 -7.39
CA GLU A 41 -20.40 -9.37 -6.96
C GLU A 41 -19.59 -8.83 -8.15
N MET A 42 -19.65 -9.52 -9.30
CA MET A 42 -18.97 -9.07 -10.52
C MET A 42 -19.56 -7.77 -11.07
N MET A 43 -20.90 -7.63 -11.06
CA MET A 43 -21.60 -6.41 -11.46
C MET A 43 -21.24 -5.24 -10.54
N ALA A 44 -21.23 -5.46 -9.22
CA ALA A 44 -20.83 -4.45 -8.24
C ALA A 44 -19.40 -3.94 -8.51
N ARG A 45 -18.45 -4.87 -8.70
CA ARG A 45 -17.05 -4.53 -9.03
C ARG A 45 -16.90 -3.79 -10.35
N PHE A 46 -17.68 -4.14 -11.36
CA PHE A 46 -17.66 -3.45 -12.65
C PHE A 46 -18.16 -2.01 -12.54
N VAL A 47 -19.22 -1.78 -11.76
CA VAL A 47 -19.73 -0.42 -11.50
C VAL A 47 -18.75 0.39 -10.64
N GLU A 48 -18.00 -0.24 -9.75
CA GLU A 48 -16.93 0.40 -8.97
C GLU A 48 -15.70 0.79 -9.80
N GLU A 49 -15.47 0.17 -10.97
CA GLU A 49 -14.27 0.43 -11.77
C GLU A 49 -14.18 1.91 -12.21
N GLU A 50 -13.05 2.53 -11.90
CA GLU A 50 -12.76 3.91 -12.26
C GLU A 50 -12.34 4.00 -13.73
N GLY A 51 -12.94 4.93 -14.48
CA GLY A 51 -12.55 5.23 -15.87
C GLY A 51 -13.56 4.82 -16.94
N LEU A 52 -14.67 4.18 -16.55
CA LEU A 52 -15.82 3.93 -17.44
C LEU A 52 -16.85 5.06 -17.34
N GLU A 53 -17.38 5.48 -18.48
CA GLU A 53 -18.49 6.44 -18.52
C GLU A 53 -19.80 5.80 -18.06
N ARG A 54 -20.79 6.62 -17.67
CA ARG A 54 -22.09 6.13 -17.16
C ARG A 54 -22.77 5.20 -18.16
N ASP A 55 -22.77 5.58 -19.43
CA ASP A 55 -23.41 4.81 -20.49
C ASP A 55 -22.69 3.45 -20.69
N GLU A 56 -21.36 3.44 -20.66
CA GLU A 56 -20.56 2.22 -20.73
C GLU A 56 -20.81 1.28 -19.55
N LYS A 57 -20.99 1.84 -18.34
CA LYS A 57 -21.36 1.07 -17.15
C LYS A 57 -22.74 0.44 -17.30
N THR A 58 -23.72 1.21 -17.79
CA THR A 58 -25.07 0.67 -18.03
C THR A 58 -25.08 -0.43 -19.09
N GLU A 59 -24.41 -0.23 -20.23
CA GLU A 59 -24.33 -1.23 -21.30
C GLU A 59 -23.56 -2.47 -20.86
N GLY A 60 -22.48 -2.31 -20.09
CA GLY A 60 -21.69 -3.42 -19.58
C GLY A 60 -22.46 -4.28 -18.59
N VAL A 61 -23.14 -3.67 -17.61
CA VAL A 61 -23.97 -4.42 -16.65
C VAL A 61 -25.15 -5.08 -17.36
N LYS A 62 -25.75 -4.40 -18.34
CA LYS A 62 -26.81 -4.97 -19.19
C LYS A 62 -26.33 -6.22 -19.92
N GLY A 63 -25.17 -6.17 -20.58
CA GLY A 63 -24.58 -7.32 -21.26
C GLY A 63 -24.24 -8.49 -20.31
N MET A 64 -23.86 -8.20 -19.06
CA MET A 64 -23.68 -9.23 -18.04
C MET A 64 -25.02 -9.88 -17.66
N LEU A 65 -26.07 -9.09 -17.46
CA LEU A 65 -27.41 -9.60 -17.15
C LEU A 65 -27.99 -10.46 -18.29
N GLU A 66 -27.75 -10.09 -19.54
CA GLU A 66 -28.15 -10.88 -20.71
C GLU A 66 -27.49 -12.27 -20.72
N GLY A 67 -26.23 -12.35 -20.30
CA GLY A 67 -25.49 -13.61 -20.22
C GLY A 67 -25.87 -14.50 -19.02
N VAL A 68 -26.39 -13.89 -17.96
CA VAL A 68 -26.68 -14.55 -16.66
C VAL A 68 -28.13 -15.02 -16.57
N ILE A 69 -29.08 -14.29 -17.16
CA ILE A 69 -30.50 -14.63 -17.09
C ILE A 69 -30.82 -15.73 -18.10
N GLU A 70 -31.20 -16.90 -17.57
CA GLU A 70 -31.54 -18.09 -18.33
C GLU A 70 -32.76 -17.81 -19.23
N GLY A 71 -32.51 -17.56 -20.51
CA GLY A 71 -33.53 -17.19 -21.50
C GLY A 71 -33.23 -15.90 -22.28
N GLY A 72 -32.28 -15.06 -21.84
CA GLY A 72 -31.75 -13.92 -22.59
C GLY A 72 -32.77 -12.80 -22.90
N VAL A 73 -33.96 -12.83 -22.29
CA VAL A 73 -34.98 -11.80 -22.47
C VAL A 73 -34.97 -10.89 -21.25
N LEU A 74 -34.30 -9.76 -21.39
CA LEU A 74 -34.38 -8.69 -20.41
C LEU A 74 -35.65 -7.84 -20.64
N PRO A 75 -36.32 -7.37 -19.59
CA PRO A 75 -37.35 -6.36 -19.74
C PRO A 75 -36.73 -5.08 -20.28
N GLU A 76 -37.18 -4.60 -21.44
CA GLU A 76 -36.71 -3.31 -22.00
C GLU A 76 -37.27 -2.12 -21.21
N GLU A 77 -38.43 -2.29 -20.58
CA GLU A 77 -39.06 -1.25 -19.77
C GLU A 77 -38.47 -1.23 -18.35
N GLY A 78 -37.91 -0.09 -17.95
CA GLY A 78 -37.44 0.17 -16.58
C GLY A 78 -36.06 -0.38 -16.23
N LEU A 79 -35.47 -1.26 -17.05
CA LEU A 79 -34.12 -1.79 -16.80
C LEU A 79 -33.06 -0.69 -16.79
N ASP A 80 -33.03 0.15 -17.83
CA ASP A 80 -32.02 1.20 -17.94
C ASP A 80 -32.16 2.23 -16.79
N GLU A 81 -33.38 2.47 -16.30
CA GLU A 81 -33.63 3.33 -15.13
C GLU A 81 -33.07 2.70 -13.84
N VAL A 82 -33.28 1.40 -13.65
CA VAL A 82 -32.76 0.66 -12.49
C VAL A 82 -31.23 0.58 -12.51
N LEU A 83 -30.63 0.33 -13.68
CA LEU A 83 -29.16 0.34 -13.83
C LEU A 83 -28.57 1.73 -13.54
N ASN A 84 -29.26 2.78 -13.96
CA ASN A 84 -28.89 4.15 -13.61
C ASN A 84 -28.96 4.42 -12.10
N GLN A 85 -29.98 3.90 -11.41
CA GLN A 85 -30.09 4.01 -9.96
C GLN A 85 -28.98 3.25 -9.22
N ILE A 86 -28.51 2.12 -9.75
CA ILE A 86 -27.36 1.38 -9.19
C ILE A 86 -26.08 2.21 -9.28
N ILE A 87 -25.86 2.89 -10.41
CA ILE A 87 -24.70 3.78 -10.58
C ILE A 87 -24.79 4.99 -9.65
N ASP A 88 -25.98 5.57 -9.48
CA ASP A 88 -26.19 6.70 -8.56
C ASP A 88 -25.95 6.28 -7.09
N GLU A 89 -26.35 5.07 -6.70
CA GLU A 89 -26.07 4.54 -5.37
C GLU A 89 -24.57 4.28 -5.17
N GLN A 90 -23.87 3.76 -6.19
CA GLN A 90 -22.41 3.62 -6.12
C GLN A 90 -21.73 4.98 -5.92
N ALA A 91 -22.16 6.02 -6.63
CA ALA A 91 -21.62 7.37 -6.44
C ALA A 91 -21.89 7.91 -5.03
N ARG A 92 -23.08 7.65 -4.47
CA ARG A 92 -23.44 8.01 -3.09
C ARG A 92 -22.55 7.29 -2.06
N LEU A 93 -22.37 5.98 -2.21
CA LEU A 93 -21.55 5.16 -1.32
C LEU A 93 -20.06 5.57 -1.40
N HIS A 94 -19.55 5.84 -2.59
CA HIS A 94 -18.20 6.34 -2.78
C HIS A 94 -17.98 7.69 -2.09
N GLN A 95 -18.93 8.62 -2.20
CA GLN A 95 -18.85 9.90 -1.50
C GLN A 95 -18.84 9.73 0.03
N LEU A 96 -19.67 8.81 0.56
CA LEU A 96 -19.69 8.51 2.00
C LEU A 96 -18.36 7.91 2.49
N ASP A 97 -17.71 7.08 1.68
CA ASP A 97 -16.39 6.53 2.00
C ASP A 97 -15.31 7.61 2.00
N LEU A 98 -15.36 8.55 1.03
CA LEU A 98 -14.47 9.70 1.01
C LEU A 98 -14.68 10.61 2.22
N ASP A 99 -15.93 10.88 2.59
CA ASP A 99 -16.26 11.70 3.75
C ASP A 99 -15.81 11.02 5.06
N ARG A 100 -15.94 9.68 5.15
CA ARG A 100 -15.44 8.89 6.29
C ARG A 100 -13.92 8.94 6.35
N ALA A 101 -13.23 8.75 5.22
CA ALA A 101 -11.78 8.84 5.16
C ALA A 101 -11.26 10.26 5.49
N ALA A 102 -11.97 11.29 5.04
CA ALA A 102 -11.66 12.68 5.37
C ALA A 102 -11.88 12.97 6.87
N ALA A 103 -12.95 12.46 7.47
CA ALA A 103 -13.21 12.58 8.91
C ALA A 103 -12.19 11.81 9.76
N GLU A 104 -11.73 10.64 9.31
CA GLU A 104 -10.64 9.90 9.95
C GLU A 104 -9.30 10.61 9.81
N GLU A 105 -9.01 11.22 8.65
CA GLU A 105 -7.82 12.05 8.45
C GLU A 105 -7.88 13.32 9.31
N GLU A 106 -9.03 14.00 9.38
CA GLU A 106 -9.23 15.18 10.22
C GLU A 106 -9.16 14.83 11.72
N ALA A 107 -9.67 13.66 12.13
CA ALA A 107 -9.50 13.14 13.48
C ALA A 107 -8.04 12.77 13.79
N ALA A 108 -7.27 12.31 12.80
CA ALA A 108 -5.84 12.04 12.94
C ALA A 108 -4.96 13.31 12.87
N ARG A 109 -5.46 14.37 12.23
CA ARG A 109 -4.77 15.66 12.03
C ARG A 109 -5.14 16.69 13.09
N SER A 110 -6.29 16.54 13.73
CA SER A 110 -6.64 17.24 14.95
C SER A 110 -5.77 16.67 16.08
N PRO A 111 -5.11 17.52 16.89
CA PRO A 111 -4.54 17.04 18.14
C PRO A 111 -5.71 16.44 18.93
N SER A 112 -5.57 15.15 19.29
CA SER A 112 -6.49 14.40 20.15
C SER A 112 -7.21 15.32 21.15
N PRO A 113 -8.54 15.18 21.35
CA PRO A 113 -9.21 15.93 22.40
C PRO A 113 -8.50 15.63 23.71
N GLU A 114 -8.00 16.71 24.32
CA GLU A 114 -7.30 16.81 25.59
C GLU A 114 -6.89 15.47 26.20
N SER A 115 -5.65 15.05 25.95
CA SER A 115 -4.94 14.31 26.99
C SER A 115 -5.01 15.19 28.24
N SER A 116 -5.81 14.75 29.21
CA SER A 116 -5.88 15.34 30.54
C SER A 116 -4.47 15.72 30.99
N LYS A 117 -4.28 17.02 31.14
CA LYS A 117 -3.01 17.74 31.28
C LYS A 117 -2.03 16.96 32.14
N VAL A 118 -0.96 16.45 31.53
CA VAL A 118 0.20 15.92 32.26
C VAL A 118 0.78 16.98 33.19
N ASP A 119 0.60 18.26 32.84
CA ASP A 119 0.97 19.42 33.66
C ASP A 119 0.15 19.55 34.95
N ASP A 120 -1.12 19.11 34.99
CA ASP A 120 -1.93 19.13 36.23
C ASP A 120 -1.45 18.06 37.23
N ILE A 121 -0.96 16.92 36.75
CA ILE A 121 -0.42 15.86 37.62
C ILE A 121 0.90 16.30 38.25
N LEU A 122 1.79 16.93 37.47
CA LEU A 122 3.08 17.44 37.97
C LEU A 122 2.94 18.63 38.94
N ALA A 123 1.86 19.39 38.83
CA ALA A 123 1.55 20.50 39.74
C ALA A 123 1.04 20.04 41.13
N THR A 124 0.54 18.80 41.24
CA THR A 124 0.05 18.23 42.52
C THR A 124 1.12 17.48 43.33
N LEU A 125 2.30 17.25 42.75
CA LEU A 125 3.40 16.54 43.42
C LEU A 125 4.18 17.46 44.36
N THR A 126 4.56 16.94 45.52
CA THR A 126 5.41 17.66 46.47
C THR A 126 6.82 17.85 45.89
N PRO A 127 7.57 18.88 46.32
CA PRO A 127 8.92 19.15 45.78
C PRO A 127 9.90 17.97 45.97
N GLU A 128 9.66 17.11 46.96
CA GLU A 128 10.47 15.91 47.20
C GLU A 128 10.19 14.80 46.16
N GLU A 129 8.93 14.62 45.77
CA GLU A 129 8.50 13.65 44.75
C GLU A 129 8.94 14.09 43.34
N LEU A 130 8.90 15.39 43.04
CA LEU A 130 9.45 15.93 41.80
C LEU A 130 10.96 15.70 41.68
N ALA A 131 11.70 15.83 42.78
CA ALA A 131 13.13 15.53 42.82
C ALA A 131 13.42 14.03 42.67
N ALA A 132 12.55 13.15 43.19
CA ALA A 132 12.66 11.70 43.01
C ALA A 132 12.35 11.29 41.56
N ALA A 133 11.31 11.84 40.94
CA ALA A 133 10.96 11.59 39.54
C ALA A 133 12.05 12.08 38.59
N ARG A 134 12.62 13.27 38.85
CA ARG A 134 13.79 13.79 38.09
C ARG A 134 15.01 12.90 38.26
N ARG A 135 15.29 12.43 39.49
CA ARG A 135 16.39 11.48 39.75
C ARG A 135 16.18 10.15 39.02
N GLN A 136 14.97 9.61 39.03
CA GLN A 136 14.66 8.38 38.29
C GLN A 136 14.72 8.56 36.78
N ALA A 137 14.27 9.70 36.25
CA ALA A 137 14.39 10.02 34.83
C ALA A 137 15.86 10.16 34.41
N LEU A 138 16.68 10.84 35.23
CA LEU A 138 18.13 10.91 35.03
C LEU A 138 18.75 9.50 35.06
N LEU A 139 18.42 8.70 36.07
CA LEU A 139 18.93 7.33 36.17
C LEU A 139 18.52 6.48 34.96
N ARG A 140 17.31 6.65 34.41
CA ARG A 140 16.91 5.97 33.17
C ARG A 140 17.71 6.47 31.95
N GLN A 141 17.95 7.77 31.85
CA GLN A 141 18.75 8.36 30.76
C GLN A 141 20.20 7.87 30.83
N TYR A 142 20.80 7.80 32.02
CA TYR A 142 22.17 7.32 32.20
C TYR A 142 22.28 5.80 32.20
N ALA A 143 21.26 5.05 32.64
CA ALA A 143 21.20 3.60 32.50
C ALA A 143 21.11 3.17 31.03
N TYR A 144 20.50 3.98 30.17
CA TYR A 144 20.52 3.77 28.71
C TYR A 144 21.84 4.17 28.03
N VAL A 145 22.69 4.94 28.70
CA VAL A 145 24.03 5.29 28.20
C VAL A 145 25.08 4.26 28.60
N ASP A 146 24.84 3.46 29.65
CA ASP A 146 25.80 2.50 30.21
C ASP A 146 25.43 1.03 29.95
N SER A 147 24.66 0.73 28.90
CA SER A 147 24.50 -0.65 28.43
C SER A 147 24.32 -0.73 26.91
N PRO A 148 25.33 -1.32 26.25
CA PRO A 148 25.07 -2.49 25.43
C PRO A 148 25.91 -3.67 25.94
N ASP A 149 25.22 -4.58 26.62
CA ASP A 149 25.51 -5.99 26.89
C ASP A 149 26.97 -6.49 27.04
N ASP A 150 27.28 -6.80 28.32
CA ASP A 150 28.16 -7.85 28.87
C ASP A 150 29.71 -7.69 28.95
N ALA A 151 30.13 -7.10 30.09
CA ALA A 151 31.08 -7.64 31.10
C ALA A 151 32.61 -7.73 30.77
N PRO A 152 33.48 -8.09 31.75
CA PRO A 152 33.97 -7.33 32.91
C PRO A 152 35.51 -7.16 32.89
N ALA A 153 36.05 -6.50 33.93
CA ALA A 153 37.46 -6.48 34.40
C ALA A 153 38.23 -5.15 34.25
N ASN A 154 38.57 -4.57 35.41
CA ASN A 154 39.64 -3.60 35.66
C ASN A 154 39.69 -2.32 34.82
N SER A 155 39.29 -1.20 35.42
CA SER A 155 40.20 -0.05 35.47
C SER A 155 39.85 0.92 36.62
N PRO A 156 40.69 1.01 37.67
CA PRO A 156 40.73 2.14 38.58
C PRO A 156 41.67 3.21 38.00
N PHE A 157 41.24 4.47 37.97
CA PHE A 157 41.94 5.68 37.46
C PHE A 157 42.05 5.88 35.93
N GLY A 158 41.74 7.12 35.52
CA GLY A 158 42.17 7.75 34.26
C GLY A 158 41.00 8.27 33.41
N GLY A 159 40.80 9.56 33.18
CA GLY A 159 41.63 10.71 33.46
C GLY A 159 40.89 12.01 33.19
N GLU A 160 41.42 13.06 33.77
CA GLU A 160 41.05 14.47 33.63
C GLU A 160 41.09 14.96 32.17
N GLY A 161 40.28 15.97 31.88
CA GLY A 161 40.55 16.93 30.81
C GLY A 161 40.01 16.57 29.43
N ARG A 162 38.80 17.04 29.11
CA ARG A 162 38.39 17.27 27.71
C ARG A 162 38.09 18.76 27.52
N PRO A 163 38.76 19.47 26.60
CA PRO A 163 38.50 20.88 26.36
C PRO A 163 37.13 21.06 25.67
N GLU A 164 36.39 22.09 26.09
CA GLU A 164 35.20 22.58 25.39
C GLU A 164 35.56 22.92 23.92
N GLY A 165 34.83 22.35 22.96
CA GLY A 165 34.86 22.81 21.57
C GLY A 165 35.23 21.82 20.46
N ALA A 166 35.36 20.51 20.70
CA ALA A 166 35.55 19.55 19.61
C ALA A 166 34.21 19.13 18.96
N PRO A 167 34.03 19.19 17.63
CA PRO A 167 32.81 18.75 16.97
C PRO A 167 32.62 17.22 17.11
N PRO A 168 31.39 16.71 17.26
CA PRO A 168 31.14 15.31 17.53
C PRO A 168 31.52 14.47 16.29
N LYS A 169 32.64 13.73 16.38
CA LYS A 169 32.96 12.63 15.48
C LYS A 169 31.99 11.46 15.75
N GLY A 170 30.75 11.57 15.27
CA GLY A 170 29.70 10.55 15.45
C GLY A 170 28.71 10.41 14.29
N GLY A 171 28.57 11.43 13.43
CA GLY A 171 27.54 11.42 12.36
C GLY A 171 27.67 10.29 11.35
N LYS A 172 28.90 9.87 11.01
CA LYS A 172 29.14 8.75 10.07
C LYS A 172 28.85 7.38 10.68
N ALA A 173 28.92 7.22 12.00
CA ALA A 173 28.57 5.97 12.67
C ALA A 173 27.04 5.82 12.76
N ALA A 174 26.35 6.91 13.13
CA ALA A 174 24.89 6.96 13.15
C ALA A 174 24.27 6.73 11.76
N GLU A 175 24.83 7.35 10.71
CA GLU A 175 24.36 7.14 9.32
C GLU A 175 24.59 5.70 8.83
N ASN A 176 25.66 5.04 9.31
CA ASN A 176 25.97 3.66 8.94
C ASN A 176 25.07 2.67 9.70
N GLU A 177 24.73 2.97 10.96
CA GLU A 177 23.77 2.20 11.74
C GLU A 177 22.34 2.34 11.20
N GLU A 178 21.95 3.54 10.75
CA GLU A 178 20.65 3.76 10.13
C GLU A 178 20.52 3.00 8.80
N LYS A 179 21.58 2.98 7.98
CA LYS A 179 21.64 2.15 6.77
C LYS A 179 21.54 0.66 7.08
N ARG A 180 22.24 0.18 8.10
CA ARG A 180 22.14 -1.22 8.54
C ARG A 180 20.73 -1.59 9.01
N LYS A 181 20.09 -0.74 9.81
CA LYS A 181 18.70 -0.93 10.25
C LYS A 181 17.71 -0.92 9.08
N ALA A 182 17.92 -0.05 8.09
CA ALA A 182 17.11 -0.03 6.88
C ALA A 182 17.30 -1.30 6.03
N GLU A 183 18.53 -1.82 5.93
CA GLU A 183 18.82 -3.09 5.25
C GLU A 183 18.22 -4.29 6.00
N GLU A 184 18.30 -4.33 7.32
CA GLU A 184 17.68 -5.34 8.17
C GLU A 184 16.15 -5.33 8.01
N ARG A 185 15.52 -4.15 8.00
CA ARG A 185 14.08 -4.01 7.71
C ARG A 185 13.73 -4.50 6.31
N ARG A 186 14.52 -4.16 5.29
CA ARG A 186 14.33 -4.68 3.92
C ARG A 186 14.42 -6.21 3.87
N ARG A 187 15.39 -6.81 4.55
CA ARG A 187 15.54 -8.27 4.64
C ARG A 187 14.33 -8.91 5.32
N LEU A 188 13.82 -8.32 6.40
CA LEU A 188 12.62 -8.79 7.09
C LEU A 188 11.39 -8.75 6.17
N ILE A 189 11.22 -7.67 5.41
CA ILE A 189 10.12 -7.54 4.44
C ILE A 189 10.23 -8.61 3.33
N GLU A 190 11.43 -8.83 2.80
CA GLU A 190 11.68 -9.82 1.74
C GLU A 190 11.47 -11.26 2.24
N GLU A 191 11.95 -11.59 3.44
CA GLU A 191 11.72 -12.89 4.05
C GLU A 191 10.23 -13.11 4.33
N ALA A 192 9.53 -12.08 4.79
CA ALA A 192 8.10 -12.15 5.05
C ALA A 192 7.29 -12.31 3.74
N LEU A 193 7.65 -11.62 2.65
CA LEU A 193 7.09 -11.86 1.31
C LEU A 193 7.36 -13.28 0.81
N ARG A 194 8.55 -13.83 1.11
CA ARG A 194 8.91 -15.21 0.75
C ARG A 194 8.13 -16.24 1.57
N LYS A 195 7.81 -15.96 2.84
CA LYS A 195 6.91 -16.80 3.64
C LYS A 195 5.48 -16.72 3.12
N ASP A 196 5.04 -15.54 2.71
CA ASP A 196 3.72 -15.30 2.08
C ASP A 196 3.59 -15.87 0.66
N SER A 197 4.65 -16.34 0.02
CA SER A 197 4.55 -17.09 -1.24
C SER A 197 4.47 -18.61 -1.03
N ARG A 198 4.73 -19.11 0.19
CA ARG A 198 4.62 -20.55 0.50
C ARG A 198 3.16 -20.97 0.60
N LYS A 199 2.87 -22.24 0.25
CA LYS A 199 1.52 -22.83 0.29
C LYS A 199 0.92 -22.75 1.70
N LYS A 200 -0.40 -22.60 1.79
CA LYS A 200 -1.17 -22.49 3.06
C LYS A 200 -0.82 -23.57 4.09
N LYS A 201 -0.51 -24.80 3.65
CA LYS A 201 -0.10 -25.92 4.51
C LYS A 201 1.21 -25.67 5.28
N HIS A 202 2.13 -24.89 4.73
CA HIS A 202 3.39 -24.55 5.41
C HIS A 202 3.18 -23.42 6.41
N ARG A 203 2.32 -22.44 6.09
CA ARG A 203 2.02 -21.32 7.00
C ARG A 203 1.29 -21.73 8.28
N LYS A 204 0.50 -22.81 8.24
CA LYS A 204 -0.20 -23.33 9.42
C LYS A 204 0.74 -24.02 10.42
N ASN A 205 1.90 -24.48 9.97
CA ASN A 205 2.89 -25.16 10.80
C ASN A 205 3.95 -24.18 11.35
N ASP A 206 4.02 -22.97 10.80
CA ASP A 206 4.88 -21.92 11.32
C ASP A 206 4.18 -21.30 12.55
N GLU A 207 4.84 -21.33 13.70
CA GLU A 207 4.33 -20.69 14.92
C GLU A 207 4.18 -19.18 14.67
N LEU A 208 2.98 -18.65 14.94
CA LEU A 208 2.68 -17.23 14.82
C LEU A 208 3.39 -16.48 15.94
N ASP A 209 4.54 -15.89 15.61
CA ASP A 209 5.25 -14.99 16.51
C ASP A 209 4.48 -13.68 16.64
N LEU A 210 3.75 -13.55 17.76
CA LEU A 210 2.93 -12.38 18.07
C LEU A 210 3.75 -11.14 18.47
N LEU A 211 5.06 -11.31 18.71
CA LEU A 211 5.96 -10.20 19.07
C LEU A 211 6.63 -9.59 17.84
N ALA A 212 6.48 -10.21 16.66
CA ALA A 212 7.03 -9.68 15.43
C ALA A 212 6.32 -8.37 15.00
N PRO A 213 7.05 -7.39 14.44
CA PRO A 213 6.45 -6.14 13.96
C PRO A 213 5.46 -6.39 12.81
N ASN A 214 4.39 -5.59 12.77
CA ASN A 214 3.42 -5.65 11.67
C ASN A 214 4.01 -5.03 10.39
N LEU A 215 4.49 -5.90 9.49
CA LEU A 215 5.11 -5.51 8.22
C LEU A 215 4.12 -5.38 7.05
N ASN A 216 2.80 -5.47 7.26
CA ASN A 216 1.83 -5.53 6.16
C ASN A 216 1.86 -4.29 5.25
N LYS A 217 1.93 -3.08 5.84
CA LYS A 217 2.04 -1.82 5.08
C LYS A 217 3.37 -1.74 4.32
N GLU A 218 4.48 -2.16 4.96
CA GLU A 218 5.81 -2.12 4.35
C GLU A 218 5.98 -3.15 3.21
N LYS A 219 5.32 -4.31 3.31
CA LYS A 219 5.25 -5.29 2.23
C LYS A 219 4.54 -4.72 1.00
N ALA A 220 3.39 -4.07 1.20
CA ALA A 220 2.63 -3.47 0.10
C ALA A 220 3.44 -2.38 -0.61
N THR A 221 4.10 -1.49 0.16
CA THR A 221 4.95 -0.44 -0.43
C THR A 221 6.17 -1.03 -1.14
N TYR A 222 6.80 -2.07 -0.61
CA TYR A 222 7.93 -2.75 -1.25
C TYR A 222 7.53 -3.43 -2.56
N VAL A 223 6.38 -4.11 -2.61
CA VAL A 223 5.86 -4.73 -3.85
C VAL A 223 5.57 -3.66 -4.90
N MET A 224 4.91 -2.56 -4.52
CA MET A 224 4.64 -1.44 -5.44
C MET A 224 5.92 -0.79 -5.96
N ALA A 225 6.93 -0.62 -5.10
CA ALA A 225 8.24 -0.11 -5.51
C ALA A 225 8.94 -1.06 -6.50
N MET A 226 8.92 -2.37 -6.22
CA MET A 226 9.48 -3.38 -7.11
C MET A 226 8.79 -3.40 -8.48
N GLN A 227 7.45 -3.30 -8.51
CA GLN A 227 6.68 -3.25 -9.76
C GLN A 227 7.02 -1.99 -10.58
N ARG A 228 7.15 -0.83 -9.94
CA ARG A 228 7.59 0.41 -10.62
C ARG A 228 9.01 0.27 -11.18
N GLU A 229 9.92 -0.36 -10.46
CA GLU A 229 11.28 -0.63 -10.96
C GLU A 229 11.28 -1.62 -12.13
N ALA A 230 10.46 -2.67 -12.07
CA ALA A 230 10.31 -3.65 -13.15
C ALA A 230 9.75 -2.99 -14.42
N GLN A 231 8.75 -2.12 -14.29
CA GLN A 231 8.21 -1.36 -15.42
C GLN A 231 9.25 -0.42 -16.03
N LYS A 232 10.02 0.29 -15.20
CA LYS A 232 11.14 1.13 -15.67
C LYS A 232 12.16 0.31 -16.46
N LYS A 233 12.60 -0.84 -15.92
CA LYS A 233 13.53 -1.75 -16.60
C LYS A 233 12.96 -2.26 -17.92
N ALA A 234 11.71 -2.72 -17.93
CA ALA A 234 11.06 -3.19 -19.16
C ALA A 234 10.97 -2.10 -20.24
N SER A 235 10.67 -0.85 -19.84
CA SER A 235 10.64 0.28 -20.78
C SER A 235 12.03 0.62 -21.33
N GLN A 236 13.06 0.51 -20.51
CA GLN A 236 14.45 0.75 -20.90
C GLN A 236 14.94 -0.35 -21.85
N GLU A 237 14.67 -1.61 -21.53
CA GLU A 237 15.01 -2.75 -22.39
C GLU A 237 14.34 -2.66 -23.76
N LYS A 238 13.09 -2.16 -23.83
CA LYS A 238 12.41 -1.90 -25.11
C LYS A 238 13.15 -0.83 -25.92
N LYS A 239 13.49 0.30 -25.30
CA LYS A 239 14.26 1.38 -25.96
C LYS A 239 15.63 0.88 -26.44
N ASP A 240 16.32 0.08 -25.64
CA ASP A 240 17.63 -0.46 -25.98
C ASP A 240 17.53 -1.46 -27.14
N ARG A 241 16.47 -2.29 -27.18
CA ARG A 241 16.20 -3.20 -28.29
C ARG A 241 15.90 -2.44 -29.59
N ASP A 242 15.08 -1.40 -29.53
CA ASP A 242 14.75 -0.56 -30.69
C ASP A 242 15.99 0.18 -31.21
N ARG A 243 16.82 0.71 -30.30
CA ARG A 243 18.09 1.36 -30.65
C ARG A 243 19.06 0.39 -31.33
N ALA A 244 19.19 -0.83 -30.80
CA ALA A 244 20.03 -1.86 -31.40
C ALA A 244 19.54 -2.29 -32.79
N ALA A 245 18.22 -2.36 -33.01
CA ALA A 245 17.64 -2.66 -34.32
C ALA A 245 17.95 -1.56 -35.35
N LEU A 246 17.82 -0.28 -34.97
CA LEU A 246 18.16 0.85 -35.82
C LEU A 246 19.67 0.92 -36.14
N GLU A 247 20.53 0.61 -35.17
CA GLU A 247 21.97 0.56 -35.38
C GLU A 247 22.36 -0.55 -36.36
N LYS A 248 21.75 -1.73 -36.24
CA LYS A 248 21.93 -2.84 -37.19
C LYS A 248 21.50 -2.43 -38.61
N GLN A 249 20.35 -1.77 -38.75
CA GLN A 249 19.88 -1.29 -40.05
C GLN A 249 20.87 -0.28 -40.67
N ARG A 250 21.40 0.65 -39.86
CA ARG A 250 22.42 1.62 -40.32
C ARG A 250 23.72 0.92 -40.74
N ALA A 251 24.16 -0.08 -39.98
CA ALA A 251 25.36 -0.86 -40.30
C ALA A 251 25.20 -1.65 -41.62
N ASP A 252 24.05 -2.28 -41.82
CA ASP A 252 23.73 -3.02 -43.05
C ASP A 252 23.67 -2.08 -44.27
N GLN A 253 23.07 -0.89 -44.12
CA GLN A 253 23.07 0.13 -45.18
C GLN A 253 24.47 0.68 -45.48
N ALA A 254 25.29 0.93 -44.46
CA ALA A 254 26.66 1.39 -44.64
C ALA A 254 27.51 0.34 -45.37
N LYS A 255 27.35 -0.93 -45.02
CA LYS A 255 28.02 -2.05 -45.68
C LYS A 255 27.59 -2.19 -47.15
N ALA A 256 26.28 -2.10 -47.42
CA ALA A 256 25.76 -2.13 -48.79
C ALA A 256 26.28 -0.95 -49.64
N LYS A 257 26.34 0.27 -49.08
CA LYS A 257 26.92 1.44 -49.73
C LYS A 257 28.41 1.25 -50.03
N ALA A 258 29.18 0.76 -49.06
CA ALA A 258 30.61 0.49 -49.23
C ALA A 258 30.87 -0.57 -50.30
N ASP A 259 30.08 -1.65 -50.34
CA ASP A 259 30.21 -2.69 -51.38
C ASP A 259 29.82 -2.17 -52.78
N LYS A 260 28.80 -1.30 -52.87
CA LYS A 260 28.43 -0.64 -54.14
C LYS A 260 29.54 0.28 -54.64
N GLN A 261 30.16 1.07 -53.76
CA GLN A 261 31.31 1.92 -54.11
C GLN A 261 32.52 1.09 -54.55
N LYS A 262 32.84 -0.02 -53.84
CA LYS A 262 33.92 -0.93 -54.24
C LYS A 262 33.67 -1.55 -55.61
N ARG A 263 32.43 -1.93 -55.93
CA ARG A 263 32.06 -2.47 -57.25
C ARG A 263 32.17 -1.41 -58.35
N ALA A 264 31.68 -0.20 -58.11
CA ALA A 264 31.79 0.92 -59.05
C ALA A 264 33.26 1.27 -59.35
N ALA A 265 34.10 1.42 -58.32
CA ALA A 265 35.53 1.67 -58.49
C ALA A 265 36.26 0.55 -59.25
N LYS A 266 35.81 -0.71 -59.12
CA LYS A 266 36.36 -1.84 -59.88
C LYS A 266 35.92 -1.82 -61.34
N GLN A 267 34.73 -1.29 -61.65
CA GLN A 267 34.24 -1.12 -63.01
C GLN A 267 34.97 0.03 -63.72
N GLU A 268 35.18 1.16 -63.04
CA GLU A 268 35.97 2.29 -63.57
C GLU A 268 37.44 1.94 -63.81
N ARG A 269 38.00 0.97 -63.09
CA ARG A 269 39.35 0.45 -63.37
C ARG A 269 39.42 -0.51 -64.56
N ARG A 270 38.28 -1.01 -65.05
CA ARG A 270 38.20 -1.99 -66.14
C ARG A 270 37.70 -1.37 -67.45
N ALA A 271 36.98 -0.25 -67.37
CA ALA A 271 36.66 0.63 -68.49
C ALA A 271 37.87 1.50 -68.83
#